data_AF-A0A9X3L3V8-F1
#
_entry.id   AF-A0A9X3L3V8-F1
#
_cell.length_a   1.000
_cell.length_b   1.000
_cell.length_c   1.000
_cell.angle_alpha   90.00
_cell.angle_beta   90.00
_cell.angle_gamma   90.00
#
_symmetry.space_group_name_H-M   'P 1'
#
loop_
_entity.id
_entity.type
_entity.pdbx_description
1 polymer ?
#
loop_
_entity_poly.entity_id
_entity_poly.type
_entity_poly.pdbx_seq_one_letter_code
_entity_poly.pdbx_strand_id
1 'polypeptide(L)'
;MIARGGALQRLKRTLKKIGSKNGVRLMFLFIYVFGFAIPAGYAYFADYPAKDAIFTEVGTASFQYRMKRGYMLMVNGKDYSCESPYARSNPDCFTSLEEHQRLAGKTIFVDWFFQPVYPFVERRRVVDIRYDGKSQLPPHVLGRNLQWERENAQGRALFAFFGMFLGLLLVEWLGRMEKRSERKLS
;
A
#
# COMPACT_ATOMS: atom_id res chain seq x y z
N MET A 1 -24.43 16.61 -37.34
CA MET A 1 -23.19 15.79 -37.23
C MET A 1 -22.10 16.56 -37.98
N ILE A 2 -20.92 16.92 -37.47
CA ILE A 2 -19.84 16.10 -36.90
C ILE A 2 -18.97 17.01 -36.01
N ALA A 3 -19.05 16.86 -34.68
CA ALA A 3 -18.20 17.55 -33.70
C ALA A 3 -17.02 16.68 -33.23
N ARG A 4 -16.48 15.81 -34.10
CA ARG A 4 -15.47 14.78 -33.73
C ARG A 4 -14.01 15.18 -33.99
N GLY A 5 -13.72 16.25 -34.73
CA GLY A 5 -12.34 16.61 -35.11
C GLY A 5 -11.49 17.23 -33.99
N GLY A 6 -12.09 18.07 -33.13
CA GLY A 6 -11.34 18.82 -32.11
C GLY A 6 -10.84 17.98 -30.94
N ALA A 7 -11.59 16.96 -30.53
CA ALA A 7 -11.20 16.06 -29.44
C ALA A 7 -9.97 15.22 -29.81
N LEU A 8 -9.95 14.70 -31.04
CA LEU A 8 -8.86 13.88 -31.56
C LEU A 8 -7.56 14.68 -31.73
N GLN A 9 -7.67 15.95 -32.17
CA GLN A 9 -6.53 16.85 -32.29
C GLN A 9 -5.96 17.27 -30.92
N ARG A 10 -6.84 17.50 -29.93
CA ARG A 10 -6.42 17.74 -28.54
C ARG A 10 -5.71 16.52 -27.97
N LEU A 11 -6.26 15.31 -28.12
CA LEU A 11 -5.67 14.06 -27.65
C LEU A 11 -4.28 13.82 -28.26
N LYS A 12 -4.13 14.06 -29.57
CA LYS A 12 -2.86 13.93 -30.29
C LYS A 12 -1.80 14.93 -29.83
N ARG A 13 -2.21 16.18 -29.51
CA ARG A 13 -1.33 17.19 -28.89
C ARG A 13 -0.92 16.78 -27.47
N THR A 14 -1.83 16.24 -26.67
CA THR A 14 -1.52 15.78 -25.30
C THR A 14 -0.56 14.60 -25.33
N LEU A 15 -0.78 13.61 -26.20
CA LEU A 15 0.12 12.48 -26.42
C LEU A 15 1.51 12.92 -26.88
N LYS A 16 1.60 13.89 -27.80
CA LYS A 16 2.87 14.46 -28.25
C LYS A 16 3.58 15.26 -27.14
N LYS A 17 2.84 15.90 -26.24
CA LYS A 17 3.37 16.59 -25.05
C LYS A 17 3.92 15.60 -24.02
N ILE A 18 3.21 14.48 -23.80
CA ILE A 18 3.63 13.37 -22.94
C ILE A 18 4.88 12.68 -23.51
N GLY A 19 4.96 12.50 -24.83
CA GLY A 19 6.13 11.96 -25.54
C GLY A 19 7.31 12.93 -25.68
N SER A 20 7.22 14.17 -25.18
CA SER A 20 8.38 15.07 -25.13
C SER A 20 9.37 14.59 -24.07
N LYS A 21 10.67 14.89 -24.22
CA LYS A 21 11.72 14.52 -23.25
C LYS A 21 11.37 14.91 -21.80
N ASN A 22 10.65 16.02 -21.59
CA ASN A 22 10.23 16.47 -20.27
C ASN A 22 9.03 15.66 -19.73
N GLY A 23 8.11 15.24 -20.60
CA GLY A 23 6.99 14.36 -20.22
C GLY A 23 7.45 12.95 -19.84
N VAL A 24 8.40 12.40 -20.61
CA VAL A 24 9.02 11.10 -20.30
C VAL A 24 9.79 11.15 -18.97
N ARG A 25 10.59 12.21 -18.74
CA ARG A 25 11.28 12.43 -17.46
C ARG A 25 10.31 12.54 -16.28
N LEU A 26 9.21 13.26 -16.45
CA LEU A 26 8.17 13.40 -15.42
C LEU A 26 7.51 12.05 -15.11
N MET A 27 7.22 11.25 -16.13
CA MET A 27 6.70 9.89 -15.96
C MET A 27 7.67 9.00 -15.16
N PHE A 28 8.96 9.05 -15.49
CA PHE A 28 10.00 8.33 -14.73
C PHE A 28 10.10 8.80 -13.29
N LEU A 29 10.03 10.12 -13.04
CA LEU A 29 9.99 10.67 -11.68
C LEU A 29 8.81 10.11 -10.89
N PHE A 30 7.62 10.07 -11.47
CA PHE A 30 6.44 9.50 -10.81
C PHE A 30 6.60 8.01 -10.55
N ILE A 31 7.10 7.23 -11.51
CA ILE A 31 7.37 5.80 -11.31
C ILE A 31 8.40 5.60 -10.20
N TYR A 32 9.43 6.44 -10.12
CA TYR A 32 10.43 6.37 -9.05
C TYR A 32 9.82 6.66 -7.68
N VAL A 33 9.06 7.75 -7.54
CA VAL A 33 8.44 8.11 -6.27
C VAL A 33 7.45 7.05 -5.82
N PHE A 34 6.53 6.65 -6.70
CA PHE A 34 5.45 5.74 -6.34
C PHE A 34 5.86 4.26 -6.33
N GLY A 35 6.80 3.87 -7.19
CA GLY A 35 7.26 2.48 -7.32
C GLY A 35 8.47 2.14 -6.45
N PHE A 36 9.34 3.11 -6.14
CA PHE A 36 10.54 2.88 -5.35
C PHE A 36 10.51 3.60 -4.00
N ALA A 37 10.35 4.94 -3.99
CA ALA A 37 10.53 5.72 -2.77
C ALA A 37 9.46 5.39 -1.70
N ILE A 38 8.19 5.24 -2.10
CA ILE A 38 7.11 4.88 -1.17
C ILE A 38 7.32 3.46 -0.59
N PRO A 39 7.53 2.39 -1.39
CA PRO A 39 7.79 1.07 -0.82
C PRO A 39 9.07 0.99 0.01
N ALA A 40 10.14 1.67 -0.40
CA ALA A 40 11.40 1.70 0.37
C ALA A 40 11.22 2.42 1.72
N GLY A 41 10.55 3.57 1.72
CA GLY A 41 10.20 4.29 2.94
C GLY A 41 9.33 3.43 3.86
N TYR A 42 8.33 2.75 3.30
CA TYR A 42 7.51 1.82 4.08
C TYR A 42 8.34 0.69 4.69
N ALA A 43 9.24 0.06 3.93
CA ALA A 43 10.08 -1.01 4.44
C ALA A 43 10.93 -0.56 5.64
N TYR A 44 11.32 0.72 5.68
CA TYR A 44 12.03 1.33 6.79
C TYR A 44 11.12 1.60 8.01
N PHE A 45 9.88 2.02 7.79
CA PHE A 45 8.94 2.36 8.88
C PHE A 45 8.07 1.20 9.37
N ALA A 46 7.99 0.09 8.64
CA ALA A 46 7.18 -1.08 8.99
C ALA A 46 7.84 -1.92 10.10
N ASP A 47 8.43 -1.25 11.09
CA ASP A 47 9.07 -1.90 12.20
C ASP A 47 8.08 -2.40 13.25
N TYR A 48 8.49 -3.36 14.09
CA TYR A 48 7.67 -3.65 15.26
C TYR A 48 7.66 -2.39 16.12
N PRO A 49 6.49 -1.89 16.58
CA PRO A 49 6.45 -0.67 17.35
C PRO A 49 7.31 -0.82 18.62
N ALA A 50 7.99 0.26 19.00
CA ALA A 50 8.59 0.33 20.32
C ALA A 50 7.50 0.18 21.40
N LYS A 51 7.86 -0.33 22.59
CA LYS A 51 6.86 -0.66 23.62
C LYS A 51 6.01 0.54 24.07
N ASP A 52 6.60 1.73 24.02
CA ASP A 52 5.98 3.02 24.31
C ASP A 52 5.07 3.54 23.19
N ALA A 53 5.15 2.96 21.99
CA ALA A 53 4.29 3.25 20.84
C ALA A 53 3.09 2.28 20.72
N ILE A 54 2.91 1.39 21.70
CA ILE A 54 1.75 0.50 21.81
C ILE A 54 0.73 1.14 22.76
N PHE A 55 -0.48 1.34 22.25
CA PHE A 55 -1.60 1.88 22.99
C PHE A 55 -2.55 0.77 23.38
N THR A 56 -3.12 0.86 24.58
CA THR A 56 -4.20 -0.02 25.03
C THR A 56 -5.50 0.75 25.05
N GLU A 57 -6.53 0.21 24.41
CA GLU A 57 -7.88 0.75 24.47
C GLU A 57 -8.85 -0.31 25.01
N VAL A 58 -9.73 0.11 25.93
CA VAL A 58 -10.76 -0.75 26.52
C VAL A 58 -12.11 -0.27 26.05
N GLY A 59 -12.94 -1.20 25.60
CA GLY A 59 -14.29 -0.85 25.17
C GLY A 59 -15.08 -2.05 24.68
N THR A 60 -16.33 -1.79 24.33
CA THR A 60 -17.23 -2.80 23.79
C THR A 60 -16.86 -3.11 22.34
N ALA A 61 -16.61 -4.38 22.05
CA ALA A 61 -16.36 -4.84 20.70
C ALA A 61 -17.65 -4.83 19.88
N SER A 62 -17.57 -4.25 18.69
CA SER A 62 -18.58 -4.35 17.65
C SER A 62 -17.90 -4.69 16.33
N PHE A 63 -18.64 -5.33 15.43
CA PHE A 63 -18.11 -5.76 14.14
C PHE A 63 -18.95 -5.14 13.03
N GLN A 64 -18.31 -4.38 12.15
CA GLN A 64 -18.97 -3.77 11.01
C GLN A 64 -18.51 -4.44 9.72
N TYR A 65 -19.44 -5.08 9.01
CA TYR A 65 -19.14 -5.60 7.68
C TYR A 65 -18.95 -4.45 6.68
N ARG A 66 -17.83 -4.48 5.96
CA ARG A 66 -17.53 -3.54 4.87
C ARG A 66 -17.27 -4.32 3.58
N MET A 67 -17.99 -3.96 2.53
CA MET A 67 -17.84 -4.60 1.22
C MET A 67 -16.37 -4.54 0.75
N LYS A 68 -15.82 -5.68 0.33
CA LYS A 68 -14.40 -5.90 -0.04
C LYS A 68 -13.37 -5.86 1.11
N ARG A 69 -13.79 -5.54 2.33
CA ARG A 69 -12.93 -5.47 3.53
C ARG A 69 -13.38 -6.40 4.66
N GLY A 70 -14.39 -7.25 4.48
CA GLY A 70 -14.82 -8.17 5.54
C GLY A 70 -15.33 -7.48 6.81
N TYR A 71 -15.24 -8.14 7.96
CA TYR A 71 -15.66 -7.57 9.24
C TYR A 71 -14.54 -6.76 9.87
N MET A 72 -14.81 -5.47 10.10
CA MET A 72 -13.90 -4.58 10.81
C MET A 72 -14.22 -4.61 12.31
N LEU A 73 -13.19 -4.79 13.14
CA LEU A 73 -13.30 -4.61 14.58
C LEU A 73 -13.47 -3.12 14.90
N MET A 74 -14.50 -2.81 15.67
CA MET A 74 -14.84 -1.47 16.12
C MET A 74 -14.86 -1.44 17.66
N VAL A 75 -14.07 -0.55 18.26
CA VAL A 75 -14.05 -0.31 19.72
C VAL A 75 -14.16 1.19 19.95
N ASN A 76 -15.13 1.61 20.78
CA ASN A 76 -15.43 3.03 21.06
C ASN A 76 -15.60 3.88 19.78
N GLY A 77 -16.21 3.31 18.74
CA GLY A 77 -16.43 4.00 17.46
C GLY A 77 -15.18 4.14 16.57
N LYS A 78 -14.03 3.59 16.95
CA LYS A 78 -12.80 3.56 16.14
C LYS A 78 -12.62 2.19 15.49
N ASP A 79 -12.09 2.18 14.28
CA ASP A 79 -11.76 0.97 13.53
C ASP A 79 -10.34 0.47 13.83
N TYR A 80 -10.23 -0.84 13.91
CA TYR A 80 -9.00 -1.58 14.18
C TYR A 80 -8.80 -2.65 13.10
N SER A 81 -7.57 -2.79 12.63
CA SER A 81 -7.24 -3.66 11.50
C SER A 81 -6.16 -4.67 11.86
N CYS A 82 -6.32 -5.90 11.37
CA CYS A 82 -5.29 -6.93 11.35
C CYS A 82 -4.72 -7.19 9.95
N GLU A 83 -5.19 -6.49 8.92
CA GLU A 83 -4.71 -6.62 7.53
C GLU A 83 -3.33 -6.02 7.39
N SER A 84 -2.49 -6.58 6.53
CA SER A 84 -1.26 -5.99 6.04
C SER A 84 -1.50 -4.95 4.93
N PRO A 85 -0.78 -3.82 4.81
CA PRO A 85 -1.00 -2.90 3.68
C PRO A 85 -0.59 -3.52 2.34
N TYR A 86 0.27 -4.54 2.38
CA TYR A 86 0.92 -5.15 1.23
C TYR A 86 0.35 -6.52 0.88
N ALA A 87 -0.24 -7.22 1.84
CA ALA A 87 -1.06 -8.39 1.55
C ALA A 87 -2.44 -7.89 1.13
N ARG A 88 -3.00 -8.43 0.05
CA ARG A 88 -4.45 -8.32 -0.22
C ARG A 88 -5.22 -9.17 0.79
N SER A 89 -4.99 -8.95 2.08
CA SER A 89 -5.52 -9.75 3.17
C SER A 89 -6.76 -9.10 3.75
N ASN A 90 -7.71 -9.93 4.19
CA ASN A 90 -8.87 -9.48 4.94
C ASN A 90 -8.43 -8.66 6.18
N PRO A 91 -8.90 -7.42 6.40
CA PRO A 91 -8.61 -6.64 7.61
C PRO A 91 -9.26 -7.15 8.87
N ASP A 92 -10.14 -8.13 8.72
CA ASP A 92 -10.67 -8.94 9.79
C ASP A 92 -9.55 -9.55 10.64
N CYS A 93 -9.71 -9.39 11.95
CA CYS A 93 -8.83 -9.99 12.94
C CYS A 93 -9.19 -11.45 13.22
N PHE A 94 -10.36 -11.88 12.77
CA PHE A 94 -10.90 -13.21 12.99
C PHE A 94 -11.17 -13.89 11.66
N THR A 95 -11.11 -15.22 11.68
CA THR A 95 -11.29 -16.01 10.45
C THR A 95 -12.70 -16.59 10.34
N SER A 96 -13.45 -16.57 11.45
CA SER A 96 -14.78 -17.16 11.55
C SER A 96 -15.83 -16.18 12.08
N LEU A 97 -17.08 -16.37 11.65
CA LEU A 97 -18.23 -15.60 12.15
C LEU A 97 -18.52 -15.91 13.63
N GLU A 98 -18.21 -17.12 14.09
CA GLU A 98 -18.39 -17.54 15.49
C GLU A 98 -17.54 -16.70 16.44
N GLU A 99 -16.29 -16.38 16.06
CA GLU A 99 -15.42 -15.50 16.83
C GLU A 99 -15.99 -14.07 16.93
N HIS A 100 -16.57 -13.56 15.84
CA HIS A 100 -17.27 -12.26 15.85
C HIS A 100 -18.44 -12.28 16.81
N GLN A 101 -19.30 -13.30 16.72
CA GLN A 101 -20.48 -13.43 17.58
C GLN A 101 -20.10 -13.59 19.05
N ARG A 102 -19.01 -14.31 19.35
CA ARG A 102 -18.52 -14.53 20.71
C ARG A 102 -18.08 -13.23 21.37
N LEU A 103 -17.42 -12.34 20.62
CA LEU A 103 -16.85 -11.11 21.14
C LEU A 103 -17.80 -9.91 21.00
N ALA A 104 -18.79 -9.96 20.11
CA ALA A 104 -19.74 -8.86 19.91
C ALA A 104 -20.45 -8.49 21.22
N GLY A 105 -20.46 -7.20 21.55
CA GLY A 105 -21.06 -6.67 22.78
C GLY A 105 -20.25 -6.93 24.05
N LYS A 106 -19.08 -7.59 23.95
CA LYS A 106 -18.19 -7.82 25.10
C LYS A 106 -17.20 -6.69 25.27
N THR A 107 -16.84 -6.40 26.52
CA THR A 107 -15.71 -5.50 26.82
C THR A 107 -14.40 -6.24 26.57
N ILE A 108 -13.57 -5.69 25.69
CA ILE A 108 -12.27 -6.24 25.33
C ILE A 108 -11.17 -5.20 25.59
N PHE A 109 -9.94 -5.68 25.72
CA PHE A 109 -8.73 -4.86 25.69
C PHE A 109 -8.09 -5.04 24.32
N VAL A 110 -7.81 -3.94 23.64
CA VAL A 110 -7.12 -3.95 22.34
C VAL A 110 -5.79 -3.25 22.52
N ASP A 111 -4.72 -3.97 22.26
CA ASP A 111 -3.38 -3.40 22.15
C ASP A 111 -3.11 -3.11 20.68
N TRP A 112 -2.70 -1.89 20.34
CA TRP A 112 -2.60 -1.42 18.96
C TRP A 112 -1.52 -0.35 18.79
N PHE A 113 -1.11 -0.10 17.54
CA PHE A 113 -0.19 0.97 17.17
C PHE A 113 -0.60 1.64 15.87
N PHE A 114 -0.08 2.85 15.61
CA PHE A 114 -0.26 3.51 14.32
C PHE A 114 0.68 2.89 13.29
N GLN A 115 0.10 2.33 12.23
CA GLN A 115 0.85 1.81 11.09
C GLN A 115 0.61 2.70 9.87
N PRO A 116 1.68 3.24 9.23
CA PRO A 116 1.53 3.94 7.96
C PRO A 116 1.06 2.96 6.87
N VAL A 117 0.19 3.37 5.97
CA VAL A 117 -0.32 2.52 4.85
C VAL A 117 0.06 3.14 3.51
N TYR A 118 -0.11 4.46 3.42
CA TYR A 118 0.25 5.31 2.29
C TYR A 118 0.86 6.60 2.85
N PRO A 119 1.49 7.45 2.00
CA PRO A 119 1.85 8.79 2.44
C PRO A 119 0.66 9.49 3.09
N PHE A 120 0.84 9.94 4.33
CA PHE A 120 -0.17 10.67 5.13
C PHE A 120 -1.43 9.87 5.53
N VAL A 121 -1.43 8.54 5.35
CA VAL A 121 -2.54 7.69 5.78
C VAL A 121 -2.01 6.65 6.76
N GLU A 122 -2.51 6.72 7.98
CA GLU A 122 -2.23 5.77 9.05
C GLU A 122 -3.49 5.00 9.43
N ARG A 123 -3.29 3.82 10.02
CA ARG A 123 -4.37 3.01 10.58
C ARG A 123 -3.98 2.44 11.93
N ARG A 124 -4.98 2.03 12.71
CA ARG A 124 -4.77 1.31 13.97
C ARG A 124 -4.54 -0.16 13.68
N ARG A 125 -3.28 -0.58 13.75
CA ARG A 125 -2.88 -1.97 13.59
C ARG A 125 -2.95 -2.66 14.94
N VAL A 126 -3.70 -3.76 15.01
CA VAL A 126 -3.84 -4.56 16.23
C VAL A 126 -2.58 -5.37 16.49
N VAL A 127 -2.14 -5.36 17.75
CA VAL A 127 -1.10 -6.21 18.33
C VAL A 127 -1.74 -7.44 18.97
N ASP A 128 -2.69 -7.20 19.87
CA ASP A 128 -3.41 -8.25 20.58
C ASP A 128 -4.83 -7.79 20.90
N ILE A 129 -5.73 -8.75 21.05
CA ILE A 129 -7.09 -8.56 21.56
C ILE A 129 -7.23 -9.48 22.75
N ARG A 130 -7.53 -8.94 23.92
CA ARG A 130 -7.72 -9.73 25.16
C ARG A 130 -9.17 -9.65 25.61
N TYR A 131 -9.74 -10.82 25.87
CA TYR A 131 -11.07 -10.99 26.45
C TYR A 131 -10.96 -12.02 27.58
N ASP A 132 -11.50 -11.69 28.75
CA ASP A 132 -11.45 -12.54 29.95
C ASP A 132 -10.01 -12.99 30.30
N GLY A 133 -9.06 -12.06 30.24
CA GLY A 133 -7.64 -12.32 30.51
C GLY A 133 -6.91 -13.17 29.47
N LYS A 134 -7.58 -13.63 28.40
CA LYS A 134 -7.01 -14.48 27.36
C LYS A 134 -6.81 -13.71 26.05
N SER A 135 -5.63 -13.85 25.47
CA SER A 135 -5.36 -13.37 24.10
C SER A 135 -6.22 -14.15 23.11
N GLN A 136 -6.82 -13.41 22.18
CA GLN A 136 -7.69 -13.92 21.12
C GLN A 136 -6.93 -14.10 19.81
N LEU A 137 -5.72 -13.54 19.69
CA LEU A 137 -4.90 -13.62 18.49
C LEU A 137 -3.75 -14.62 18.69
N PRO A 138 -3.37 -15.38 17.66
CA PRO A 138 -2.26 -16.31 17.79
C PRO A 138 -0.94 -15.56 18.00
N PRO A 139 -0.06 -16.03 18.90
CA PRO A 139 1.23 -15.40 19.11
C PRO A 139 2.08 -15.47 17.83
N HIS A 140 2.95 -14.49 17.64
CA HIS A 140 3.90 -14.39 16.52
C HIS A 140 3.33 -14.09 15.13
N VAL A 141 2.00 -14.10 14.93
CA VAL A 141 1.40 -13.80 13.62
C VAL A 141 1.68 -12.36 13.19
N LEU A 142 1.59 -11.39 14.11
CA LEU A 142 1.92 -10.00 13.81
C LEU A 142 3.37 -9.84 13.35
N GLY A 143 4.32 -10.41 14.10
CA GLY A 143 5.74 -10.30 13.77
C GLY A 143 6.08 -10.90 12.40
N ARG A 144 5.53 -12.07 12.09
CA ARG A 144 5.67 -12.72 10.78
C ARG A 144 5.09 -11.87 9.66
N ASN A 145 3.91 -11.28 9.88
CA ASN A 145 3.26 -10.42 8.89
C ASN A 145 4.06 -9.14 8.64
N LEU A 146 4.57 -8.50 9.69
CA LEU A 146 5.42 -7.31 9.56
C LEU A 146 6.74 -7.61 8.84
N GLN A 147 7.35 -8.76 9.11
CA GLN A 147 8.55 -9.18 8.41
C GLN A 147 8.27 -9.41 6.92
N TRP A 148 7.22 -10.19 6.59
CA TRP A 148 6.82 -10.44 5.21
C TRP A 148 6.48 -9.13 4.46
N GLU A 149 5.84 -8.18 5.15
CA GLU A 149 5.56 -6.86 4.60
C GLU A 149 6.82 -6.09 4.20
N ARG A 150 7.85 -6.11 5.06
CA ARG A 150 9.13 -5.46 4.76
C ARG A 150 9.82 -6.13 3.58
N GLU A 151 9.92 -7.45 3.58
CA GLU A 151 10.56 -8.20 2.51
C GLU A 151 9.85 -7.96 1.16
N ASN A 152 8.52 -7.92 1.17
CA ASN A 152 7.73 -7.64 -0.03
C ASN A 152 7.86 -6.18 -0.48
N ALA A 153 7.87 -5.22 0.45
CA ALA A 153 8.07 -3.81 0.14
C ALA A 153 9.48 -3.55 -0.43
N GLN A 154 10.52 -4.18 0.13
CA GLN A 154 11.88 -4.16 -0.40
C GLN A 154 11.95 -4.81 -1.79
N GLY A 155 11.33 -5.98 -1.96
CA GLY A 155 11.28 -6.67 -3.25
C GLY A 155 10.61 -5.83 -4.34
N ARG A 156 9.50 -5.15 -4.02
CA ARG A 156 8.83 -4.22 -4.93
C ARG A 156 9.70 -3.01 -5.26
N ALA A 157 10.36 -2.43 -4.27
CA ALA A 157 11.29 -1.32 -4.49
C ALA A 157 12.41 -1.75 -5.45
N LEU A 158 13.07 -2.89 -5.19
CA LEU A 158 14.11 -3.43 -6.06
C LEU A 158 13.60 -3.66 -7.48
N PHE A 159 12.43 -4.29 -7.64
CA PHE A 159 11.85 -4.53 -8.95
C PHE A 159 11.56 -3.23 -9.71
N ALA A 160 10.98 -2.22 -9.04
CA ALA A 160 10.74 -0.91 -9.63
C ALA A 160 12.05 -0.20 -10.01
N PHE A 161 13.09 -0.31 -9.19
CA PHE A 161 14.41 0.25 -9.48
C PHE A 161 15.02 -0.37 -10.74
N PHE A 162 15.08 -1.71 -10.83
CA PHE A 162 15.61 -2.39 -12.01
C PHE A 162 14.78 -2.15 -13.27
N GLY A 163 13.45 -2.19 -13.15
CA GLY A 163 12.55 -1.89 -14.27
C GLY A 163 12.74 -0.47 -14.80
N MET A 164 12.92 0.51 -13.92
CA MET A 164 13.22 1.89 -14.28
C MET A 164 14.58 2.02 -14.96
N PHE A 165 15.61 1.39 -14.39
CA PHE A 165 16.96 1.41 -14.95
C PHE A 165 16.99 0.83 -16.37
N LEU A 166 16.37 -0.33 -16.59
CA LEU A 166 16.26 -0.94 -17.92
C LEU A 166 15.43 -0.07 -18.89
N GLY A 167 14.34 0.54 -18.41
CA GLY A 167 13.53 1.46 -19.20
C GLY A 167 14.31 2.69 -19.67
N LEU A 168 15.14 3.27 -18.80
CA LEU A 168 16.00 4.40 -19.15
C LEU A 168 17.07 4.01 -20.19
N LEU A 169 17.70 2.85 -20.02
CA LEU A 169 18.66 2.33 -21.00
C LEU A 169 18.00 2.12 -22.37
N LEU A 170 16.78 1.59 -22.41
CA LEU A 170 16.04 1.37 -23.64
C LEU A 170 15.66 2.68 -24.34
N VAL A 171 15.22 3.69 -23.57
CA VAL A 171 14.94 5.04 -24.10
C VAL A 171 16.21 5.69 -24.65
N GLU A 172 17.33 5.60 -23.95
CA GLU A 172 18.61 6.09 -24.47
C GLU A 172 19.04 5.36 -25.74
N TRP A 173 18.92 4.03 -25.76
CA TRP A 173 19.30 3.21 -26.90
C TRP A 173 18.48 3.56 -28.15
N LEU A 174 17.16 3.67 -28.02
CA LEU A 174 16.27 4.10 -29.10
C LEU A 174 16.63 5.50 -29.60
N GLY A 175 16.90 6.45 -28.69
CA GLY A 175 17.34 7.80 -29.06
C GLY A 175 18.69 7.84 -29.78
N ARG A 176 19.62 6.95 -29.46
CA ARG A 176 20.90 6.81 -30.19
C ARG A 176 20.70 6.17 -31.57
N MET A 177 19.72 5.28 -31.72
CA MET A 177 19.38 4.66 -32.99
C MET A 177 18.72 5.66 -33.95
N GLU A 178 17.77 6.46 -33.46
CA GLU A 178 17.11 7.51 -34.25
C GLU A 178 18.13 8.52 -34.80
N LYS A 179 19.01 9.05 -33.94
CA LYS A 179 20.12 9.94 -34.35
C LYS A 179 21.14 9.31 -35.31
N ARG A 180 21.27 7.98 -35.31
CA ARG A 180 22.13 7.26 -36.26
C ARG A 180 21.43 7.08 -37.61
N SER A 181 20.11 6.91 -37.60
CA SER A 181 19.29 6.86 -38.81
C SER A 181 19.30 8.22 -39.53
N GLU A 182 19.04 9.32 -38.81
CA GLU A 182 19.04 10.67 -39.38
C GLU A 182 20.39 11.05 -40.02
N ARG A 183 21.51 10.68 -39.38
CA ARG A 183 22.87 10.92 -39.93
C ARG A 183 23.24 10.07 -41.14
N LYS A 184 22.52 8.98 -41.41
CA LYS A 184 22.70 8.17 -42.63
C LYS A 184 21.84 8.65 -43.80
N LEU A 185 20.86 9.51 -43.52
CA LEU A 185 19.92 10.07 -44.50
C LEU A 185 20.30 11.50 -44.96
N SER A 186 21.21 12.19 -44.25
CA SER A 186 21.82 13.46 -44.68
C SER A 186 23.15 13.24 -45.37
#